data_AF-A0AAJ3TUW0-F1
#
_entry.id   AF-A0AAJ3TUW0-F1
#
_cell.length_a   1.000
_cell.length_b   1.000
_cell.length_c   1.000
_cell.angle_alpha   90.00
_cell.angle_beta   90.00
_cell.angle_gamma   90.00
#
_symmetry.space_group_name_H-M   'P 1'
#
loop_
_entity.id
_entity.type
_entity.pdbx_description
1 polymer ?
#
loop_
_entity_poly.entity_id
_entity_poly.type
_entity_poly.pdbx_seq_one_letter_code
_entity_poly.pdbx_strand_id
1 'polypeptide(L)'
;MGISTRTLYQQVGNREELTRALVARHFARIGLQFKPYSTWDSTAYRWCMALHESLRAHPHLTEVMTIADREVIVDYVNALIKATVQEGFSRRIAVEFARTLLNVTINHSVTEVHALRGITEKTVTHQQIVNLEKNFPQTVRWIIAGVRAQAQTAATTTRRASPSLTPRSKTSKSVSRQRASSRAGAR
;
A
#
# COMPACT_ATOMS: atom_id res chain seq x y z
N MET A 1 -34.56 -16.98 26.44
CA MET A 1 -34.22 -16.51 25.08
C MET A 1 -34.52 -17.64 24.10
N GLY A 2 -35.77 -17.75 23.62
CA GLY A 2 -36.23 -18.83 22.75
C GLY A 2 -36.63 -18.28 21.38
N ILE A 3 -35.64 -18.05 20.51
CA ILE A 3 -35.89 -17.72 19.11
C ILE A 3 -35.39 -18.93 18.30
N SER A 4 -36.29 -19.49 17.48
CA SER A 4 -35.98 -20.65 16.63
C SER A 4 -34.85 -20.30 15.66
N THR A 5 -33.86 -21.18 15.54
CA THR A 5 -32.73 -21.06 14.61
C THR A 5 -33.19 -20.82 13.18
N ARG A 6 -34.36 -21.36 12.81
CA ARG A 6 -34.99 -21.23 11.50
C ARG A 6 -35.35 -19.77 11.14
N THR A 7 -35.82 -19.00 12.10
CA THR A 7 -36.14 -17.56 11.93
C THR A 7 -34.88 -16.70 11.80
N LEU A 8 -33.78 -17.13 12.44
CA LEU A 8 -32.48 -16.46 12.36
C LEU A 8 -31.84 -16.65 10.97
N TYR A 9 -31.94 -17.85 10.39
CA TYR A 9 -31.47 -18.14 9.02
C TYR A 9 -32.28 -17.43 7.93
N GLN A 10 -33.57 -17.16 8.16
CA GLN A 10 -34.42 -16.47 7.18
C GLN A 10 -34.22 -14.95 7.15
N GLN A 11 -33.82 -14.32 8.26
CA GLN A 11 -33.68 -12.85 8.33
C GLN A 11 -32.28 -12.34 8.00
N VAL A 12 -31.25 -13.18 8.02
CA VAL A 12 -29.84 -12.72 7.94
C VAL A 12 -29.08 -13.28 6.73
N GLY A 13 -29.74 -14.07 5.89
CA GLY A 13 -29.08 -14.77 4.79
C GLY A 13 -28.25 -15.98 5.27
N ASN A 14 -27.50 -16.61 4.35
CA ASN A 14 -26.69 -17.80 4.64
C ASN A 14 -25.74 -17.53 5.84
N ARG A 15 -25.38 -18.56 6.63
CA ARG A 15 -24.42 -18.48 7.75
C ARG A 15 -23.16 -17.69 7.40
N GLU A 16 -22.72 -17.77 6.15
CA GLU A 16 -21.62 -17.00 5.58
C GLU A 16 -21.90 -15.48 5.60
N GLU A 17 -23.06 -15.01 5.18
CA GLU A 17 -23.43 -13.58 5.18
C GLU A 17 -23.49 -12.99 6.60
N LEU A 18 -24.03 -13.74 7.56
CA LEU A 18 -23.99 -13.38 8.98
C LEU A 18 -22.55 -13.26 9.48
N THR A 19 -21.71 -14.24 9.14
CA THR A 19 -20.30 -14.28 9.53
C THR A 19 -19.55 -13.08 8.97
N ARG A 20 -19.80 -12.73 7.71
CA ARG A 20 -19.21 -11.59 6.98
C ARG A 20 -19.66 -10.25 7.54
N ALA A 21 -20.95 -10.09 7.83
CA ALA A 21 -21.48 -8.89 8.48
C ALA A 21 -20.90 -8.70 9.89
N LEU A 22 -20.66 -9.80 10.62
CA LEU A 22 -20.04 -9.78 11.94
C LEU A 22 -18.58 -9.35 11.87
N VAL A 23 -17.80 -9.90 10.92
CA VAL A 23 -16.41 -9.49 10.66
C VAL A 23 -16.34 -8.01 10.30
N ALA A 24 -17.20 -7.54 9.39
CA ALA A 24 -17.25 -6.13 8.99
C ALA A 24 -17.59 -5.19 10.16
N ARG A 25 -18.59 -5.55 10.96
CA ARG A 25 -18.95 -4.80 12.18
C ARG A 25 -17.82 -4.78 13.21
N HIS A 26 -17.06 -5.88 13.33
CA HIS A 26 -15.95 -5.95 14.27
C HIS A 26 -14.78 -5.08 13.81
N PHE A 27 -14.43 -5.11 12.53
CA PHE A 27 -13.41 -4.20 11.97
C PHE A 27 -13.80 -2.72 12.07
N ALA A 28 -15.08 -2.39 11.85
CA ALA A 28 -15.56 -1.03 12.07
C ALA A 28 -15.38 -0.57 13.52
N ARG A 29 -15.44 -1.49 14.49
CA ARG A 29 -15.21 -1.22 15.92
C ARG A 29 -13.75 -1.13 16.31
N ILE A 30 -12.85 -1.85 15.63
CA ILE A 30 -11.41 -1.76 15.85
C ILE A 30 -10.93 -0.30 15.63
N GLY A 31 -11.60 0.45 14.76
CA GLY A 31 -11.37 1.88 14.61
C GLY A 31 -9.94 2.18 14.18
N LEU A 32 -9.44 1.48 13.15
CA LEU A 32 -8.12 1.68 12.59
C LEU A 32 -7.95 3.14 12.13
N GLN A 33 -7.21 3.92 12.91
CA GLN A 33 -6.92 5.32 12.59
C GLN A 33 -5.58 5.42 11.87
N PHE A 34 -5.62 5.95 10.65
CA PHE A 34 -4.40 6.32 9.95
C PHE A 34 -3.80 7.56 10.61
N LYS A 35 -2.52 7.50 11.00
CA LYS A 35 -1.77 8.62 11.57
C LYS A 35 -0.47 8.80 10.78
N PRO A 36 -0.26 9.94 10.10
CA PRO A 36 1.04 10.24 9.52
C PRO A 36 2.06 10.56 10.61
N TYR A 37 3.32 10.21 10.36
CA TYR A 37 4.46 10.47 11.24
C TYR A 37 5.52 11.30 10.52
N SER A 38 6.63 11.60 11.21
CA SER A 38 7.69 12.48 10.71
C SER A 38 8.35 11.99 9.42
N THR A 39 8.33 10.69 9.14
CA THR A 39 8.84 10.10 7.91
C THR A 39 7.83 9.12 7.32
N TRP A 40 7.89 8.91 6.00
CA TRP A 40 7.10 7.85 5.36
C TRP A 40 7.43 6.46 5.93
N ASP A 41 8.69 6.15 6.23
CA ASP A 41 9.10 4.85 6.77
C ASP A 41 8.47 4.61 8.14
N SER A 42 8.49 5.63 9.01
CA SER A 42 7.86 5.55 10.32
C SER A 42 6.34 5.45 10.21
N THR A 43 5.75 6.12 9.22
CA THR A 43 4.31 6.02 8.91
C THR A 43 3.92 4.61 8.49
N ALA A 44 4.60 4.05 7.49
CA ALA A 44 4.33 2.70 6.99
C ALA A 44 4.59 1.63 8.06
N TYR A 45 5.68 1.76 8.82
CA TYR A 45 6.00 0.84 9.90
C TYR A 45 4.92 0.86 10.99
N ARG A 46 4.53 2.05 11.46
CA ARG A 46 3.51 2.17 12.52
C ARG A 46 2.11 1.80 12.06
N TRP A 47 1.78 2.06 10.80
CA TRP A 47 0.56 1.55 10.17
C TRP A 47 0.49 0.03 10.25
N CYS A 48 1.59 -0.65 9.88
CA CYS A 48 1.69 -2.10 9.90
C CYS A 48 1.59 -2.65 11.32
N MET A 49 2.28 -2.03 12.28
CA MET A 49 2.22 -2.44 13.68
C MET A 49 0.85 -2.23 14.31
N ALA A 50 0.18 -1.13 14.01
CA ALA A 50 -1.16 -0.84 14.53
C ALA A 50 -2.18 -1.88 14.02
N LEU A 51 -2.10 -2.25 12.74
CA LEU A 51 -2.94 -3.31 12.18
C LEU A 51 -2.65 -4.66 12.84
N HIS A 52 -1.38 -5.03 12.97
CA HIS A 52 -0.96 -6.27 13.60
C HIS A 52 -1.47 -6.38 15.05
N GLU A 53 -1.24 -5.35 15.86
CA GLU A 53 -1.71 -5.28 17.25
C GLU A 53 -3.23 -5.39 17.34
N SER A 54 -3.93 -4.70 16.43
CA SER A 54 -5.38 -4.77 16.35
C SER A 54 -5.87 -6.18 16.03
N LEU A 55 -5.21 -6.90 15.14
CA LEU A 55 -5.57 -8.29 14.81
C LEU A 55 -5.25 -9.25 15.96
N ARG A 56 -4.10 -9.09 16.63
CA ARG A 56 -3.74 -9.87 17.83
C ARG A 56 -4.73 -9.68 18.97
N ALA A 57 -5.23 -8.45 19.17
CA ALA A 57 -6.21 -8.13 20.20
C ALA A 57 -7.60 -8.75 19.92
N HIS A 58 -7.86 -9.22 18.69
CA HIS A 58 -9.15 -9.81 18.30
C HIS A 58 -8.99 -11.21 17.67
N PRO A 59 -8.55 -12.24 18.43
CA PRO A 59 -8.21 -13.56 17.91
C PRO A 59 -9.33 -14.31 17.17
N HIS A 60 -10.59 -14.00 17.47
CA HIS A 60 -11.74 -14.59 16.80
C HIS A 60 -11.97 -14.02 15.40
N LEU A 61 -11.45 -12.83 15.12
CA LEU A 61 -11.53 -12.20 13.81
C LEU A 61 -10.61 -12.88 12.81
N THR A 62 -9.39 -13.24 13.24
CA THR A 62 -8.38 -13.91 12.42
C THR A 62 -8.77 -15.33 12.03
N GLU A 63 -9.58 -16.02 12.84
CA GLU A 63 -10.11 -17.36 12.54
C GLU A 63 -11.15 -17.36 11.40
N VAL A 64 -11.81 -16.21 11.18
CA VAL A 64 -13.02 -16.10 10.36
C VAL A 64 -12.79 -15.22 9.12
N MET A 65 -11.76 -14.39 9.15
CA MET A 65 -11.37 -13.53 8.03
C MET A 65 -11.06 -14.33 6.77
N THR A 66 -11.63 -13.89 5.66
CA THR A 66 -11.22 -14.31 4.32
C THR A 66 -10.70 -13.12 3.52
N ILE A 67 -10.14 -13.39 2.34
CA ILE A 67 -9.64 -12.34 1.42
C ILE A 67 -10.73 -11.30 1.12
N ALA A 68 -11.99 -11.71 1.07
CA ALA A 68 -13.07 -10.79 0.76
C ALA A 68 -13.33 -9.78 1.89
N ASP A 69 -12.87 -9.99 3.15
CA ASP A 69 -13.14 -9.05 4.28
C ASP A 69 -12.25 -7.80 4.21
N ARG A 70 -11.36 -7.75 3.22
CA ARG A 70 -10.43 -6.65 2.99
C ARG A 70 -11.11 -5.36 2.56
N GLU A 71 -12.35 -5.43 2.06
CA GLU A 71 -13.14 -4.23 1.74
C GLU A 71 -13.29 -3.30 2.96
N VAL A 72 -13.38 -3.87 4.16
CA VAL A 72 -13.60 -3.11 5.40
C VAL A 72 -12.40 -2.25 5.79
N ILE A 73 -11.21 -2.59 5.27
CA ILE A 73 -9.97 -1.85 5.52
C ILE A 73 -9.47 -1.09 4.29
N VAL A 74 -10.29 -0.99 3.22
CA VAL A 74 -9.93 -0.29 1.98
C VAL A 74 -9.56 1.16 2.25
N ASP A 75 -10.32 1.88 3.08
CA ASP A 75 -10.01 3.28 3.41
C ASP A 75 -8.69 3.41 4.17
N TYR A 76 -8.42 2.47 5.07
CA TYR A 76 -7.16 2.41 5.82
C TYR A 76 -5.96 2.13 4.91
N VAL A 77 -6.13 1.28 3.90
CA VAL A 77 -5.13 0.99 2.86
C VAL A 77 -4.96 2.17 1.91
N ASN A 78 -6.06 2.81 1.51
CA ASN A 78 -6.05 4.00 0.63
C ASN A 78 -5.31 5.17 1.28
N ALA A 79 -5.41 5.33 2.60
CA ALA A 79 -4.63 6.32 3.33
C ALA A 79 -3.11 6.06 3.24
N LEU A 80 -2.67 4.79 3.35
CA LEU A 80 -1.27 4.42 3.15
C LEU A 80 -0.80 4.63 1.69
N ILE A 81 -1.65 4.30 0.71
CA ILE A 81 -1.36 4.56 -0.70
C ILE A 81 -1.17 6.06 -0.92
N LYS A 82 -2.07 6.90 -0.38
CA LYS A 82 -1.97 8.36 -0.49
C LYS A 82 -0.69 8.90 0.12
N ALA A 83 -0.35 8.47 1.33
CA ALA A 83 0.90 8.87 1.99
C ALA A 83 2.14 8.44 1.20
N THR A 84 2.10 7.27 0.58
CA THR A 84 3.21 6.77 -0.27
C THR A 84 3.34 7.58 -1.55
N VAL A 85 2.24 7.97 -2.18
CA VAL A 85 2.29 8.88 -3.34
C VAL A 85 2.81 10.27 -2.95
N GLN A 86 2.42 10.78 -1.78
CA GLN A 86 2.89 12.09 -1.27
C GLN A 86 4.39 12.12 -0.98
N GLU A 87 4.98 10.99 -0.60
CA GLU A 87 6.44 10.83 -0.44
C GLU A 87 7.19 10.81 -1.78
N GLY A 88 6.47 10.78 -2.92
CA GLY A 88 7.05 10.84 -4.26
C GLY A 88 7.18 9.50 -4.98
N PHE A 89 6.62 8.42 -4.43
CA PHE A 89 6.55 7.14 -5.13
C PHE A 89 5.50 7.17 -6.24
N SER A 90 5.71 6.38 -7.30
CA SER A 90 4.69 6.20 -8.33
C SER A 90 3.45 5.53 -7.76
N ARG A 91 2.26 5.85 -8.31
CA ARG A 91 1.00 5.25 -7.88
C ARG A 91 1.01 3.73 -7.96
N ARG A 92 1.67 3.17 -8.99
CA ARG A 92 1.84 1.72 -9.16
C ARG A 92 2.60 1.12 -7.96
N ILE A 93 3.76 1.67 -7.63
CA ILE A 93 4.56 1.21 -6.48
C ILE A 93 3.77 1.37 -5.19
N ALA A 94 3.07 2.50 -4.99
CA ALA A 94 2.27 2.73 -3.80
C ALA A 94 1.18 1.66 -3.59
N VAL A 95 0.47 1.27 -4.65
CA VAL A 95 -0.56 0.22 -4.60
C VAL A 95 0.05 -1.15 -4.34
N GLU A 96 1.10 -1.53 -5.07
CA GLU A 96 1.78 -2.81 -4.90
C GLU A 96 2.36 -2.95 -3.49
N PHE A 97 3.01 -1.89 -2.98
CA PHE A 97 3.54 -1.80 -1.63
C PHE A 97 2.46 -1.96 -0.56
N ALA A 98 1.40 -1.15 -0.62
CA ALA A 98 0.35 -1.18 0.41
C ALA A 98 -0.36 -2.54 0.46
N ARG A 99 -0.63 -3.16 -0.70
CA ARG A 99 -1.20 -4.51 -0.78
C ARG A 99 -0.26 -5.58 -0.22
N THR A 100 1.03 -5.46 -0.52
CA THR A 100 2.05 -6.40 -0.02
C THR A 100 2.18 -6.31 1.49
N LEU A 101 2.29 -5.11 2.04
CA LEU A 101 2.32 -4.91 3.49
C LEU A 101 1.06 -5.48 4.13
N LEU A 102 -0.12 -5.15 3.62
CA LEU A 102 -1.38 -5.67 4.13
C LEU A 102 -1.41 -7.20 4.19
N ASN A 103 -1.01 -7.85 3.08
CA ASN A 103 -0.96 -9.30 2.98
C ASN A 103 -0.05 -9.91 4.05
N VAL A 104 1.16 -9.37 4.17
CA VAL A 104 2.15 -9.87 5.14
C VAL A 104 1.65 -9.68 6.56
N THR A 105 1.07 -8.53 6.89
CA THR A 105 0.52 -8.26 8.22
C THR A 105 -0.59 -9.23 8.59
N ILE A 106 -1.60 -9.38 7.73
CA ILE A 106 -2.74 -10.27 8.01
C ILE A 106 -2.25 -11.71 8.16
N ASN A 107 -1.47 -12.22 7.20
CA ASN A 107 -1.01 -13.61 7.23
C ASN A 107 -0.15 -13.89 8.45
N HIS A 108 0.72 -12.94 8.82
CA HIS A 108 1.53 -13.07 10.02
C HIS A 108 0.66 -13.11 11.28
N SER A 109 -0.25 -12.14 11.46
CA SER A 109 -1.15 -12.09 12.62
C SER A 109 -2.04 -13.33 12.73
N VAL A 110 -2.59 -13.83 11.62
CA VAL A 110 -3.38 -15.08 11.62
C VAL A 110 -2.54 -16.25 12.09
N THR A 111 -1.32 -16.41 11.52
CA THR A 111 -0.41 -17.50 11.89
C THR A 111 -0.02 -17.43 13.36
N GLU A 112 0.30 -16.24 13.85
CA GLU A 112 0.65 -15.98 15.23
C GLU A 112 -0.48 -16.31 16.20
N VAL A 113 -1.69 -15.82 15.93
CA VAL A 113 -2.87 -16.11 16.75
C VAL A 113 -3.18 -17.60 16.76
N HIS A 114 -3.08 -18.28 15.62
CA HIS A 114 -3.33 -19.72 15.53
C HIS A 114 -2.30 -20.51 16.35
N ALA A 115 -1.02 -20.11 16.28
CA ALA A 115 0.04 -20.73 17.07
C ALA A 115 -0.15 -20.51 18.58
N LEU A 116 -0.51 -19.30 19.00
CA LEU A 116 -0.78 -18.96 20.40
C LEU A 116 -1.99 -19.71 20.98
N ARG A 117 -2.98 -20.02 20.14
CA ARG A 117 -4.20 -20.73 20.55
C ARG A 117 -4.15 -22.24 20.37
N GLY A 118 -3.03 -22.78 19.87
CA GLY A 118 -2.88 -24.21 19.62
C GLY A 118 -3.82 -24.76 18.54
N ILE A 119 -4.25 -23.90 17.60
CA ILE A 119 -5.17 -24.27 16.50
C ILE A 119 -4.42 -24.98 15.35
N THR A 120 -3.10 -24.80 15.28
CA THR A 120 -2.25 -25.45 14.26
C THR A 120 -2.14 -26.97 14.48
N GLU A 121 -2.31 -27.74 13.39
CA GLU A 121 -2.21 -29.21 13.37
C GLU A 121 -0.83 -29.76 13.77
N LYS A 122 0.22 -28.92 13.74
CA LYS A 122 1.57 -29.26 14.18
C LYS A 122 1.86 -28.58 15.51
N THR A 123 2.47 -29.31 16.45
CA THR A 123 2.98 -28.77 17.71
C THR A 123 4.00 -27.66 17.45
N VAL A 124 3.56 -26.40 17.49
CA VAL A 124 4.45 -25.24 17.41
C VAL A 124 5.14 -25.12 18.77
N THR A 125 6.47 -25.15 18.77
CA THR A 125 7.26 -24.98 20.00
C THR A 125 7.18 -23.54 20.49
N HIS A 126 7.31 -23.33 21.81
CA HIS A 126 7.39 -21.99 22.39
C HIS A 126 8.47 -21.12 21.72
N GLN A 127 9.62 -21.71 21.37
CA GLN A 127 10.69 -21.01 20.68
C GLN A 127 10.29 -20.51 19.28
N GLN A 128 9.48 -21.29 18.54
CA GLN A 128 8.96 -20.86 17.24
C GLN A 128 7.99 -19.69 17.38
N ILE A 129 7.14 -19.67 18.41
CA ILE A 129 6.24 -18.55 18.70
C ILE A 129 7.06 -17.29 18.99
N VAL A 130 8.04 -17.37 19.89
CA VAL A 130 8.93 -16.24 20.22
C VAL A 130 9.67 -15.71 18.99
N ASN A 131 10.14 -16.60 18.11
CA ASN A 131 10.81 -16.20 16.87
C ASN A 131 9.83 -15.51 15.91
N LEU A 132 8.59 -15.99 15.84
CA LEU A 132 7.55 -15.42 14.98
C LEU A 132 7.25 -13.97 15.39
N GLU A 133 7.03 -13.71 16.68
CA GLU A 133 6.81 -12.37 17.23
C GLU A 133 7.99 -11.42 16.92
N LYS A 134 9.23 -11.90 17.10
CA LYS A 134 10.44 -11.09 16.85
C LYS A 134 10.68 -10.80 15.37
N ASN A 135 10.32 -11.72 14.49
CA ASN A 135 10.63 -11.62 13.06
C ASN A 135 9.72 -10.64 12.32
N PHE A 136 8.51 -10.40 12.82
CA PHE A 136 7.55 -9.54 12.13
C PHE A 136 8.01 -8.09 12.00
N PRO A 137 8.38 -7.38 13.08
CA PRO A 137 8.91 -6.02 12.96
C PRO A 137 10.09 -5.91 11.99
N GLN A 138 10.95 -6.93 11.97
CA GLN A 138 12.12 -6.95 11.11
C GLN A 138 11.75 -7.17 9.63
N THR A 139 10.80 -8.06 9.36
CA THR A 139 10.27 -8.31 8.01
C THR A 139 9.65 -7.05 7.43
N VAL A 140 8.87 -6.32 8.24
CA VAL A 140 8.27 -5.03 7.83
C VAL A 140 9.37 -4.01 7.48
N ARG A 141 10.42 -3.92 8.29
CA ARG A 141 11.57 -3.03 8.01
C ARG A 141 12.27 -3.39 6.69
N TRP A 142 12.50 -4.68 6.44
CA TRP A 142 13.10 -5.13 5.17
C TRP A 142 12.24 -4.78 3.96
N ILE A 143 10.92 -4.95 4.04
CA ILE A 143 10.00 -4.57 2.96
C ILE A 143 10.06 -3.06 2.69
N ILE A 144 9.97 -2.24 3.74
CA ILE A 144 10.01 -0.76 3.62
C ILE A 144 11.34 -0.31 2.99
N ALA A 145 12.47 -0.86 3.47
CA ALA A 145 13.79 -0.55 2.93
C ALA A 145 13.92 -0.95 1.46
N GLY A 146 13.41 -2.14 1.09
CA GLY A 146 13.43 -2.64 -0.29
C GLY A 146 12.63 -1.76 -1.26
N VAL A 147 11.42 -1.35 -0.87
CA VAL A 147 10.60 -0.46 -1.71
C VAL A 147 11.25 0.92 -1.86
N ARG A 148 11.86 1.45 -0.80
CA ARG A 148 12.61 2.71 -0.88
C ARG A 148 13.81 2.62 -1.82
N ALA A 149 14.60 1.56 -1.74
CA ALA A 149 15.72 1.33 -2.64
C ALA A 149 15.24 1.24 -4.11
N GLN A 150 14.17 0.48 -4.38
CA GLN A 150 13.60 0.33 -5.71
C GLN A 150 13.14 1.68 -6.30
N ALA A 151 12.50 2.54 -5.49
CA ALA A 151 12.06 3.85 -5.95
C ALA A 151 13.23 4.80 -6.28
N GLN A 152 14.31 4.75 -5.49
CA GLN A 152 15.51 5.52 -5.74
C GLN A 152 16.23 5.07 -7.03
N THR A 153 16.27 3.76 -7.30
CA THR A 153 16.81 3.22 -8.56
C THR A 153 15.99 3.68 -9.76
N ALA A 154 14.66 3.62 -9.68
CA ALA A 154 13.77 4.06 -10.77
C ALA A 154 13.93 5.56 -11.10
N ALA A 155 14.10 6.41 -10.07
CA ALA A 155 14.36 7.84 -10.24
C ALA A 155 15.72 8.10 -10.93
N THR A 156 16.75 7.33 -10.56
CA THR A 156 18.11 7.48 -11.11
C THR A 156 18.17 7.08 -12.59
N THR A 157 17.50 6.00 -12.98
CA THR A 157 17.43 5.55 -14.38
C THR A 157 16.72 6.58 -15.28
N THR A 158 15.62 7.16 -14.80
CA THR A 158 14.85 8.18 -15.54
C THR A 158 15.68 9.44 -15.79
N ARG A 159 16.46 9.89 -14.79
CA ARG A 159 17.32 11.06 -14.91
C ARG A 159 18.47 10.87 -15.90
N ARG A 160 18.99 9.64 -16.05
CA ARG A 160 20.08 9.32 -16.98
C ARG A 160 19.60 9.19 -18.44
N ALA A 161 18.32 8.93 -18.65
CA ALA A 161 17.70 8.76 -19.97
C ALA A 161 17.23 10.07 -20.62
N SER A 162 17.46 11.23 -20.00
CA SER A 162 17.18 12.54 -20.61
C SER A 162 18.44 13.10 -21.26
N PRO A 163 18.69 12.90 -22.57
CA PRO A 163 19.71 13.65 -23.27
C PRO A 163 19.27 15.10 -23.38
N SER A 164 20.13 16.01 -22.94
CA SER A 164 20.02 17.44 -23.19
C SER A 164 19.88 17.69 -24.68
N LEU A 165 18.68 18.09 -25.11
CA LEU A 165 18.48 18.73 -26.41
C LEU A 165 19.21 20.08 -26.37
N THR A 166 20.47 20.08 -26.80
CA THR A 166 21.18 21.30 -27.15
C THR A 166 20.43 21.99 -28.30
N PRO A 167 20.10 23.29 -28.20
CA PRO A 167 19.52 24.00 -29.32
C PRO A 167 20.59 24.14 -30.40
N ARG A 168 20.41 23.43 -31.51
CA ARG A 168 21.25 23.56 -32.70
C ARG A 168 21.06 24.97 -33.27
N SER A 169 22.04 25.84 -33.03
CA SER A 169 22.15 27.17 -33.61
C SER A 169 22.16 27.06 -35.14
N LYS A 170 21.09 27.55 -35.79
CA LYS A 170 21.12 27.84 -37.22
C LYS A 170 21.78 29.20 -37.40
N THR A 171 23.07 29.17 -37.75
CA THR A 171 23.79 30.28 -38.35
C THR A 171 23.11 30.68 -39.67
N SER A 172 22.23 31.67 -39.63
CA SER A 172 21.80 32.38 -40.84
C SER A 172 22.81 33.48 -41.14
N LYS A 173 23.68 33.22 -42.11
CA LYS A 173 24.48 34.28 -42.76
C LYS A 173 23.58 35.13 -43.64
N SER A 174 23.85 36.42 -43.59
CA SER A 174 23.17 37.52 -44.24
C SER A 174 23.18 37.46 -45.77
N VAL A 175 22.14 38.02 -46.39
CA VAL A 175 22.32 38.93 -47.54
C VAL A 175 21.34 40.09 -47.41
N SER A 176 21.84 41.18 -46.86
CA SER A 176 21.26 42.51 -47.02
C SER A 176 21.71 43.05 -48.38
N ARG A 177 20.78 43.34 -49.29
CA ARG A 177 21.08 44.18 -50.46
C ARG A 177 20.01 45.25 -50.59
N GLN A 178 20.32 46.40 -50.00
CA GLN A 178 19.59 47.64 -50.16
C GLN A 178 20.49 48.57 -50.99
N ARG A 179 20.09 48.92 -52.20
CA ARG A 179 20.48 50.20 -52.80
C ARG A 179 19.47 50.62 -53.86
N ALA A 180 18.94 51.82 -53.63
CA ALA A 180 17.97 52.51 -54.43
C ALA A 180 18.61 53.26 -55.61
N SER A 181 17.73 53.60 -56.55
CA SER A 181 17.67 54.86 -57.32
C SER A 181 18.28 54.94 -58.73
N SER A 182 17.39 55.35 -59.64
CA SER A 182 17.56 56.37 -60.68
C SER A 182 17.81 55.96 -62.14
N ARG A 183 16.71 55.96 -62.92
CA ARG A 183 16.38 56.91 -64.02
C ARG A 183 17.26 56.92 -65.30
N ALA A 184 16.64 56.51 -66.41
CA ALA A 184 16.71 57.03 -67.81
C ALA A 184 16.16 55.92 -68.75
N GLY A 185 15.33 56.09 -69.78
CA GLY A 185 14.70 57.20 -70.49
C GLY A 185 14.27 56.69 -71.88
N ALA A 186 13.20 57.26 -72.46
CA ALA A 186 12.77 57.18 -73.89
C ALA A 186 12.43 55.79 -74.48
N ARG A 187 11.35 55.57 -75.22
CA ARG A 187 10.48 56.41 -76.07
C ARG A 187 9.03 55.95 -75.96
#